data_AF-A0A379SRZ0-F1
#
_entry.id   AF-A0A379SRZ0-F1
#
_cell.length_a   1.000
_cell.length_b   1.000
_cell.length_c   1.000
_cell.angle_alpha   90.00
_cell.angle_beta   90.00
_cell.angle_gamma   90.00
#
_symmetry.space_group_name_H-M   'P 1'
#
loop_
_entity.id
_entity.type
_entity.pdbx_description
1 polymer ?
#
loop_
_entity_poly.entity_id
_entity_poly.type
_entity_poly.pdbx_seq_one_letter_code
_entity_poly.pdbx_strand_id
1 'polypeptide(L)'
;MVTAAAGSVALVIGPMVSQHGVQYILPAVVLAGVIQILFGVLGMARLMRFIPAAVMTGFVNALGILIFFAQVPHFWSKSPLIWGLFVLTLLIVLWAPRVIKSIPAPLIAIVLLTVFTATTGQLLPTVGDEGPMSRGLPGLTLLSVPLNWQTLAIIWPCALSIAFVGLMESLLTAKLVDDLTATPSNKKRESAGLGIANILAGFTAVLPAVR
;
A
#
# COMPACT_ATOMS: atom_id res chain seq x y z
N MET A 1 -2.49 -14.11 8.97
CA MET A 1 -2.47 -13.24 7.78
C MET A 1 -2.84 -11.83 8.20
N VAL A 2 -2.18 -10.80 7.68
CA VAL A 2 -2.39 -9.39 8.05
C VAL A 2 -2.82 -8.63 6.80
N THR A 3 -3.74 -7.67 6.94
CA THR A 3 -4.16 -6.75 5.87
C THR A 3 -3.88 -5.32 6.34
N ALA A 4 -3.19 -4.52 5.53
CA ALA A 4 -2.79 -3.15 5.84
C ALA A 4 -2.66 -2.31 4.56
N ALA A 5 -2.25 -1.05 4.66
CA ALA A 5 -1.95 -0.26 3.45
C ALA A 5 -0.73 -0.85 2.73
N ALA A 6 -0.87 -1.15 1.44
CA ALA A 6 0.20 -1.70 0.62
C ALA A 6 0.68 -0.69 -0.44
N GLY A 7 1.98 -0.68 -0.72
CA GLY A 7 2.57 0.18 -1.75
C GLY A 7 2.03 -0.10 -3.16
N SER A 8 1.58 -1.33 -3.40
CA SER A 8 0.92 -1.76 -4.65
C SER A 8 -0.27 -0.87 -5.01
N VAL A 9 -1.13 -0.56 -4.03
CA VAL A 9 -2.32 0.25 -4.26
C VAL A 9 -1.99 1.73 -4.34
N ALA A 10 -1.04 2.21 -3.55
CA ALA A 10 -0.59 3.59 -3.62
C ALA A 10 -0.07 3.95 -5.04
N LEU A 11 0.67 3.03 -5.67
CA LEU A 11 1.17 3.22 -7.04
C LEU A 11 0.06 3.25 -8.10
N VAL A 12 -1.01 2.48 -7.91
CA VAL A 12 -2.18 2.47 -8.81
C VAL A 12 -3.00 3.76 -8.67
N ILE A 13 -3.03 4.33 -7.46
CA ILE A 13 -3.75 5.57 -7.17
C ILE A 13 -2.97 6.81 -7.63
N GLY A 14 -1.63 6.76 -7.59
CA GLY A 14 -0.75 7.89 -7.91
C GLY A 14 -1.11 8.66 -9.19
N PRO A 15 -1.30 8.01 -10.35
CA PRO A 15 -1.68 8.69 -11.58
C PRO A 15 -3.02 9.44 -11.50
N MET A 16 -4.02 8.83 -10.87
CA MET A 16 -5.33 9.46 -10.69
C MET A 16 -5.19 10.71 -9.79
N VAL A 17 -4.45 10.60 -8.70
CA VAL A 17 -4.21 11.71 -7.76
C VAL A 17 -3.45 12.84 -8.41
N SER A 18 -2.41 12.52 -9.20
CA SER A 18 -1.61 13.52 -9.92
C SER A 18 -2.46 14.31 -10.93
N GLN A 19 -3.43 13.66 -11.59
CA GLN A 19 -4.26 14.29 -12.62
C GLN A 19 -5.53 14.97 -12.07
N HIS A 20 -6.15 14.42 -11.03
CA HIS A 20 -7.49 14.85 -10.58
C HIS A 20 -7.51 15.33 -9.13
N GLY A 21 -6.50 14.99 -8.32
CA GLY A 21 -6.37 15.39 -6.92
C GLY A 21 -6.73 14.30 -5.92
N VAL A 22 -6.27 14.49 -4.68
CA VAL A 22 -6.41 13.54 -3.55
C VAL A 22 -7.85 13.28 -3.14
N GLN A 23 -8.76 14.22 -3.42
CA GLN A 23 -10.18 14.11 -3.06
C GLN A 23 -10.89 12.93 -3.74
N TYR A 24 -10.35 12.41 -4.85
CA TYR A 24 -10.90 11.26 -5.57
C TYR A 24 -10.47 9.91 -4.98
N ILE A 25 -9.51 9.88 -4.05
CA ILE A 25 -9.02 8.64 -3.43
C ILE A 25 -10.15 7.92 -2.70
N LEU A 26 -10.83 8.60 -1.77
CA LEU A 26 -11.82 7.95 -0.90
C LEU A 26 -13.01 7.38 -1.70
N PRO A 27 -13.64 8.13 -2.64
CA PRO A 27 -14.66 7.56 -3.52
C PRO A 27 -14.16 6.35 -4.33
N ALA A 28 -12.93 6.39 -4.85
CA ALA A 28 -12.35 5.27 -5.60
C ALA A 28 -12.16 4.03 -4.73
N VAL A 29 -11.73 4.20 -3.47
CA VAL A 29 -11.55 3.13 -2.49
C VAL A 29 -12.89 2.50 -2.08
N VAL A 30 -13.91 3.33 -1.82
CA VAL A 30 -15.27 2.84 -1.55
C VAL A 30 -15.80 2.04 -2.73
N LEU A 31 -15.67 2.56 -3.95
CA LEU A 31 -16.11 1.86 -5.16
C LEU A 31 -15.33 0.56 -5.37
N ALA A 32 -14.02 0.56 -5.14
CA ALA A 32 -13.21 -0.66 -5.19
C ALA A 32 -13.71 -1.71 -4.20
N GLY A 33 -14.06 -1.31 -2.97
CA GLY A 33 -14.62 -2.20 -1.97
C GLY A 33 -15.97 -2.79 -2.39
N VAL A 34 -16.85 -1.98 -3.02
CA VAL A 34 -18.10 -2.48 -3.62
C VAL A 34 -17.82 -3.52 -4.70
N ILE A 35 -16.89 -3.25 -5.61
CA ILE A 35 -16.47 -4.19 -6.66
C ILE A 35 -15.96 -5.49 -6.04
N GLN A 36 -15.14 -5.42 -4.98
CA GLN A 36 -14.59 -6.60 -4.29
C GLN A 36 -15.67 -7.45 -3.59
N ILE A 37 -16.69 -6.82 -2.99
CA ILE A 37 -17.84 -7.52 -2.43
C ILE A 37 -18.61 -8.24 -3.54
N LEU A 38 -18.88 -7.55 -4.65
CA LEU A 38 -19.56 -8.15 -5.81
C LEU A 38 -18.76 -9.35 -6.34
N PHE A 39 -17.44 -9.25 -6.43
CA PHE A 39 -16.57 -10.35 -6.84
C PHE A 39 -16.61 -11.54 -5.87
N GLY A 40 -16.69 -11.26 -4.57
CA GLY A 40 -16.80 -12.28 -3.53
C GLY A 40 -18.13 -13.03 -3.60
N VAL A 41 -19.24 -12.30 -3.68
CA VAL A 41 -20.61 -12.86 -3.72
C VAL A 41 -20.86 -13.63 -5.00
N LEU A 42 -20.49 -13.07 -6.16
CA LEU A 42 -20.64 -13.71 -7.47
C LEU A 42 -19.66 -14.88 -7.68
N GLY A 43 -18.72 -15.10 -6.76
CA GLY A 43 -17.75 -16.19 -6.84
C GLY A 43 -16.71 -16.00 -7.94
N MET A 44 -16.50 -14.75 -8.37
CA MET A 44 -15.48 -14.36 -9.35
C MET A 44 -14.06 -14.49 -8.82
N ALA A 45 -13.87 -14.72 -7.51
CA ALA A 45 -12.59 -15.15 -6.94
C ALA A 45 -12.01 -16.40 -7.65
N ARG A 46 -12.86 -17.27 -8.23
CA ARG A 46 -12.40 -18.41 -9.04
C ARG A 46 -11.77 -17.99 -10.38
N LEU A 47 -12.08 -16.81 -10.90
CA LEU A 47 -11.53 -16.31 -12.16
C LEU A 47 -10.03 -15.98 -12.05
N MET A 48 -9.52 -15.79 -10.83
CA MET A 48 -8.10 -15.54 -10.60
C MET A 48 -7.20 -16.66 -11.10
N ARG A 49 -7.70 -17.90 -11.17
CA ARG A 49 -6.95 -19.04 -11.74
C ARG A 49 -6.63 -18.87 -13.23
N PHE A 50 -7.31 -17.96 -13.91
CA PHE A 50 -7.08 -17.66 -15.33
C PHE A 50 -6.07 -16.53 -15.54
N ILE A 51 -5.58 -15.88 -14.48
CA ILE A 51 -4.55 -14.85 -14.58
C ILE A 51 -3.21 -15.55 -14.87
N PRO A 52 -2.56 -15.29 -16.03
CA PRO A 52 -1.29 -15.93 -16.34
C PRO A 52 -0.21 -15.55 -15.32
N ALA A 53 0.66 -16.50 -14.99
CA ALA A 53 1.80 -16.24 -14.10
C ALA A 53 2.69 -15.09 -14.60
N ALA A 54 2.85 -14.96 -15.93
CA ALA A 54 3.60 -13.87 -16.55
C ALA A 54 3.06 -12.47 -16.19
N VAL A 55 1.73 -12.31 -16.07
CA VAL A 55 1.10 -11.04 -15.68
C VAL A 55 1.42 -10.71 -14.23
N MET A 56 1.36 -11.70 -13.34
CA MET A 56 1.67 -11.51 -11.93
C MET A 56 3.15 -11.14 -11.72
N THR A 57 4.06 -11.87 -12.36
CA THR A 57 5.50 -11.57 -12.28
C THR A 57 5.83 -10.21 -12.88
N GLY A 58 5.21 -9.86 -14.02
CA GLY A 58 5.35 -8.54 -14.64
C GLY A 58 4.87 -7.42 -13.70
N PHE A 59 3.71 -7.60 -13.06
CA PHE A 59 3.18 -6.66 -12.08
C PHE A 59 4.12 -6.46 -10.88
N VAL A 60 4.58 -7.54 -10.24
CA VAL A 60 5.48 -7.46 -9.07
C VAL A 60 6.82 -6.80 -9.43
N ASN A 61 7.39 -7.12 -10.59
CA ASN A 61 8.61 -6.48 -11.07
C ASN A 61 8.40 -4.99 -11.34
N ALA A 62 7.32 -4.62 -12.04
CA ALA A 62 6.99 -3.22 -12.29
C ALA A 62 6.78 -2.45 -10.99
N LEU A 63 6.07 -3.03 -10.03
CA LEU A 63 5.89 -2.46 -8.69
C LEU A 63 7.23 -2.22 -8.01
N GLY A 64 8.13 -3.21 -7.98
CA GLY A 64 9.45 -3.06 -7.36
C GLY A 64 10.27 -1.94 -8.00
N ILE A 65 10.27 -1.86 -9.33
CA ILE A 65 10.94 -0.80 -10.08
C ILE A 65 10.32 0.57 -9.77
N LEU A 66 8.99 0.67 -9.72
CA LEU A 66 8.29 1.91 -9.41
C LEU A 66 8.55 2.37 -7.98
N ILE A 67 8.55 1.47 -6.99
CA ILE A 67 8.92 1.81 -5.62
C ILE A 67 10.35 2.35 -5.59
N PHE A 68 11.29 1.67 -6.24
CA PHE A 68 12.68 2.11 -6.30
C PHE A 68 12.80 3.53 -6.88
N PHE A 69 12.18 3.78 -8.05
CA PHE A 69 12.19 5.10 -8.66
C PHE A 69 11.47 6.16 -7.83
N ALA A 70 10.42 5.80 -7.10
CA ALA A 70 9.76 6.70 -6.17
C ALA A 70 10.70 7.12 -5.01
N GLN A 71 11.69 6.29 -4.65
CA GLN A 71 12.67 6.64 -3.62
C GLN A 71 13.83 7.51 -4.13
N VAL A 72 14.18 7.43 -5.42
CA VAL A 72 15.34 8.14 -6.01
C VAL A 72 15.35 9.66 -5.70
N PRO A 73 14.25 10.41 -5.86
CA PRO A 73 14.22 11.86 -5.57
C PRO A 73 14.57 12.24 -4.13
N HIS A 74 14.45 11.32 -3.17
CA HIS A 74 14.69 11.61 -1.75
C HIS A 74 16.18 11.60 -1.36
N PHE A 75 17.05 10.96 -2.15
CA PHE A 75 18.50 10.95 -1.89
C PHE A 75 19.33 11.45 -3.08
N TRP A 76 18.81 11.36 -4.30
CA TRP A 76 19.51 11.80 -5.50
C TRP A 76 19.64 13.33 -5.53
N SER A 77 20.84 13.83 -5.85
CA SER A 77 21.16 15.26 -5.87
C SER A 77 20.89 15.99 -4.53
N LYS A 78 20.84 15.27 -3.41
CA LYS A 78 20.73 15.83 -2.06
C LYS A 78 22.10 15.95 -1.37
N SER A 79 22.10 16.52 -0.17
CA SER A 79 23.29 16.71 0.67
C SER A 79 24.12 15.40 0.81
N PRO A 80 25.47 15.47 0.84
CA PRO A 80 26.32 14.31 1.10
C PRO A 80 25.96 13.55 2.38
N LEU A 81 25.42 14.25 3.38
CA LEU A 81 24.95 13.63 4.61
C LEU A 81 23.78 12.65 4.35
N ILE A 82 22.84 13.02 3.47
CA ILE A 82 21.71 12.15 3.09
C ILE A 82 22.22 10.89 2.39
N TRP A 83 23.22 11.02 1.52
CA TRP A 83 23.90 9.85 0.93
C TRP A 83 24.56 8.96 1.98
N GLY A 84 25.26 9.56 2.95
CA GLY A 84 25.87 8.83 4.06
C GLY A 84 24.85 8.06 4.90
N LEU A 85 23.73 8.69 5.25
CA LEU A 85 22.65 8.06 5.99
C LEU A 85 21.94 6.97 5.17
N PHE A 86 21.76 7.17 3.87
CA PHE A 86 21.19 6.17 2.98
C PHE A 86 22.07 4.92 2.92
N VAL A 87 23.38 5.08 2.68
CA VAL A 87 24.33 3.96 2.66
C VAL A 87 24.39 3.27 4.02
N LEU A 88 24.41 4.04 5.12
CA LEU A 88 24.36 3.49 6.47
C LEU A 88 23.08 2.67 6.71
N THR A 89 21.93 3.16 6.25
CA THR A 89 20.65 2.44 6.32
C THR A 89 20.74 1.10 5.61
N LEU A 90 21.29 1.07 4.39
CA LEU A 90 21.49 -0.17 3.64
C LEU A 90 22.42 -1.14 4.38
N LEU A 91 23.52 -0.63 4.95
CA LEU A 91 24.45 -1.45 5.73
C LEU A 91 23.77 -2.08 6.95
N ILE A 92 22.97 -1.30 7.68
CA ILE A 92 22.20 -1.81 8.83
C ILE A 92 21.22 -2.89 8.36
N VAL A 93 20.41 -2.60 7.33
CA VAL A 93 19.38 -3.53 6.83
C VAL A 93 19.98 -4.85 6.35
N LEU A 94 21.15 -4.82 5.69
CA LEU A 94 21.80 -6.00 5.14
C LEU A 94 22.66 -6.77 6.15
N TRP A 95 23.26 -6.09 7.14
CA TRP A 95 24.22 -6.71 8.06
C TRP A 95 23.66 -7.01 9.45
N ALA A 96 22.80 -6.14 10.00
CA ALA A 96 22.18 -6.36 11.30
C ALA A 96 21.46 -7.72 11.45
N PRO A 97 20.68 -8.25 10.48
CA PRO A 97 19.98 -9.53 10.67
C PRO A 97 20.93 -10.73 10.74
N ARG A 98 22.20 -10.58 10.36
CA ARG A 98 23.22 -11.63 10.52
C ARG A 98 23.68 -11.78 11.97
N VAL A 99 23.63 -10.69 12.75
CA VAL A 99 24.06 -10.65 14.15
C VAL A 99 22.87 -10.71 15.10
N ILE A 100 21.82 -9.93 14.80
CA ILE A 100 20.61 -9.78 15.63
C ILE A 100 19.43 -10.39 14.88
N LYS A 101 18.95 -11.56 15.34
CA LYS A 101 17.84 -12.28 14.70
C LYS A 101 16.46 -11.94 15.28
N SER A 102 16.40 -11.38 16.48
CA SER A 102 15.14 -11.14 17.20
C SER A 102 14.45 -9.82 16.86
N ILE A 103 15.17 -8.87 16.25
CA ILE A 103 14.66 -7.52 15.97
C ILE A 103 14.71 -7.28 14.45
N PRO A 104 13.62 -6.82 13.81
CA PRO A 104 13.62 -6.47 12.40
C PRO A 104 14.66 -5.39 12.08
N ALA A 105 15.55 -5.65 11.12
CA ALA A 105 16.61 -4.72 10.74
C ALA A 105 16.11 -3.31 10.32
N PRO A 106 14.97 -3.16 9.62
CA PRO A 106 14.41 -1.84 9.32
C PRO A 106 14.06 -1.03 10.58
N LEU A 107 13.61 -1.69 11.66
CA LEU A 107 13.29 -1.02 12.93
C LEU A 107 14.57 -0.46 13.57
N ILE A 108 15.65 -1.25 13.55
CA ILE A 108 16.97 -0.83 14.05
C ILE A 108 17.43 0.43 13.30
N ALA A 109 17.34 0.41 11.96
CA ALA A 109 17.75 1.55 11.15
C ALA A 109 16.93 2.81 11.49
N ILE A 110 15.60 2.72 11.52
CA ILE A 110 14.72 3.86 11.83
C ILE A 110 15.07 4.46 13.20
N VAL A 111 15.18 3.63 14.24
CA VAL A 111 15.44 4.12 15.61
C VAL A 111 16.82 4.78 15.69
N LEU A 112 17.87 4.12 15.20
CA LEU A 112 19.23 4.64 15.28
C LEU A 112 19.40 5.95 14.51
N LEU A 113 18.88 6.02 13.28
CA LEU A 113 19.00 7.22 12.46
C LEU A 113 18.17 8.38 13.04
N THR A 114 16.97 8.10 13.57
CA THR A 114 16.15 9.13 14.22
C THR A 114 16.83 9.68 15.46
N VAL A 115 17.43 8.83 16.31
CA VAL A 115 18.20 9.27 17.48
C VAL A 115 19.40 10.12 17.05
N PHE A 116 20.13 9.69 16.02
CA PHE A 116 21.25 10.43 15.48
C PHE A 116 20.84 11.82 14.98
N THR A 117 19.83 11.93 14.12
CA THR A 117 19.40 13.22 13.55
C THR A 117 18.78 14.14 14.61
N ALA A 118 18.03 13.58 15.57
CA ALA A 118 17.43 14.34 16.66
C ALA A 118 18.46 14.91 17.64
N THR A 119 19.53 14.15 17.97
CA THR A 119 20.56 14.60 18.92
C THR A 119 21.59 15.53 18.29
N THR A 120 21.89 15.36 17.00
CA THR A 120 22.85 16.20 16.28
C THR A 120 22.24 17.48 15.72
N GLY A 121 20.90 17.62 15.76
CA GLY A 121 20.19 18.82 15.31
C GLY A 121 20.31 19.09 13.80
N GLN A 122 20.59 18.08 12.99
CA GLN A 122 20.77 18.23 11.55
C GLN A 122 19.43 18.61 10.89
N LEU A 123 19.44 19.67 10.09
CA LEU A 123 18.29 20.11 9.32
C LEU A 123 18.16 19.29 8.04
N LEU A 124 17.44 18.17 8.13
CA LEU A 124 17.16 17.27 7.02
C LEU A 124 15.65 17.23 6.73
N PRO A 125 15.23 16.98 5.48
CA PRO A 125 13.84 16.70 5.17
C PRO A 125 13.33 15.53 6.03
N THR A 126 12.22 15.75 6.70
CA THR A 126 11.56 14.78 7.58
C THR A 126 10.23 14.33 7.00
N VAL A 127 9.70 13.21 7.51
CA VAL A 127 8.37 12.73 7.12
C VAL A 127 7.27 13.77 7.42
N GLY A 128 7.48 14.65 8.41
CA GLY A 128 6.54 15.73 8.72
C GLY A 128 6.45 16.81 7.65
N ASP A 129 7.47 16.93 6.80
CA ASP A 129 7.49 17.89 5.68
C ASP A 129 6.69 17.39 4.47
N GLU A 130 6.44 16.08 4.39
CA GLU A 130 5.70 15.44 3.29
C GLU A 130 4.17 15.47 3.50
N GLY A 131 3.70 15.82 4.69
CA GLY A 131 2.27 15.99 4.95
C GLY A 131 1.90 16.07 6.44
N PRO A 132 0.72 16.61 6.76
CA PRO A 132 0.25 16.74 8.13
C PRO A 132 -0.03 15.37 8.75
N MET A 133 0.61 15.08 9.89
CA MET A 133 0.30 13.90 10.70
C MET A 133 -0.87 14.23 11.62
N SER A 134 -2.07 13.77 11.26
CA SER A 134 -3.25 13.90 12.13
C SER A 134 -3.10 13.01 13.36
N ARG A 135 -3.31 13.57 14.55
CA ARG A 135 -3.30 12.84 15.82
C ARG A 135 -4.74 12.59 16.26
N GLY A 136 -5.05 11.35 16.62
CA GLY A 136 -6.36 10.97 17.14
C GLY A 136 -6.97 9.78 16.39
N LEU A 137 -8.19 9.41 16.80
CA LEU A 137 -8.97 8.41 16.08
C LEU A 137 -9.42 8.98 14.73
N PRO A 138 -9.40 8.19 13.65
CA PRO A 138 -9.94 8.63 12.38
C PRO A 138 -11.44 8.91 12.54
N GLY A 139 -11.85 10.14 12.24
CA GLY A 139 -13.25 10.51 12.19
C GLY A 139 -13.92 9.97 10.92
N LEU A 140 -15.25 10.00 10.88
CA LEU A 140 -15.99 9.78 9.65
C LEU A 140 -15.76 10.99 8.73
N THR A 141 -15.04 10.78 7.64
CA THR A 141 -14.84 11.77 6.59
C THR A 141 -15.91 11.65 5.53
N LEU A 142 -16.63 12.75 5.29
CA LEU A 142 -17.56 12.84 4.18
C LEU A 142 -16.78 12.87 2.86
N LEU A 143 -17.37 12.26 1.83
CA LEU A 143 -16.83 12.32 0.47
C LEU A 143 -16.94 13.77 -0.03
N SER A 144 -15.81 14.43 -0.23
CA SER A 144 -15.74 15.86 -0.57
C SER A 144 -16.09 16.14 -2.03
N VAL A 145 -16.14 15.12 -2.88
CA VAL A 145 -16.44 15.22 -4.32
C VAL A 145 -17.92 14.90 -4.56
N PRO A 146 -18.62 15.63 -5.45
CA PRO A 146 -20.00 15.30 -5.83
C PRO A 146 -20.07 13.92 -6.47
N LEU A 147 -21.03 13.10 -6.02
CA LEU A 147 -21.29 11.77 -6.59
C LEU A 147 -22.12 11.89 -7.87
N ASN A 148 -21.46 12.30 -8.96
CA ASN A 148 -22.05 12.43 -10.28
C ASN A 148 -21.34 11.52 -11.31
N TRP A 149 -21.84 11.53 -12.56
CA TRP A 149 -21.29 10.71 -13.63
C TRP A 149 -19.83 11.04 -13.98
N GLN A 150 -19.44 12.31 -13.85
CA GLN A 150 -18.06 12.75 -14.10
C GLN A 150 -17.11 12.15 -13.07
N THR A 151 -17.45 12.21 -11.78
CA THR A 151 -16.68 11.57 -10.72
C THR A 151 -16.56 10.08 -10.95
N LEU A 152 -17.67 9.42 -11.32
CA LEU A 152 -17.66 7.99 -11.63
C LEU A 152 -16.71 7.66 -12.80
N ALA A 153 -16.72 8.46 -13.88
CA ALA A 153 -15.83 8.27 -15.02
C ALA A 153 -14.34 8.41 -14.65
N ILE A 154 -14.03 9.29 -13.70
CA ILE A 154 -12.66 9.47 -13.17
C ILE A 154 -12.25 8.28 -12.30
N ILE A 155 -13.08 7.89 -11.34
CA ILE A 155 -12.69 6.90 -10.33
C ILE A 155 -12.84 5.45 -10.78
N TRP A 156 -13.73 5.15 -11.73
CA TRP A 156 -14.05 3.77 -12.11
C TRP A 156 -12.82 2.96 -12.58
N PRO A 157 -11.94 3.47 -13.47
CA PRO A 157 -10.75 2.72 -13.88
C PRO A 157 -9.81 2.45 -12.70
N CYS A 158 -9.58 3.45 -11.85
CA CYS A 158 -8.73 3.33 -10.68
C CYS A 158 -9.32 2.33 -9.67
N ALA A 159 -10.61 2.44 -9.35
CA ALA A 159 -11.32 1.55 -8.44
C ALA A 159 -11.27 0.09 -8.90
N LEU A 160 -11.39 -0.16 -10.21
CA LEU A 160 -11.25 -1.48 -10.79
C LEU A 160 -9.84 -2.02 -10.59
N SER A 161 -8.80 -1.22 -10.88
CA SER A 161 -7.41 -1.61 -10.65
C SER A 161 -7.12 -1.89 -9.16
N ILE A 162 -7.60 -1.05 -8.24
CA ILE A 162 -7.49 -1.28 -6.79
C ILE A 162 -8.15 -2.60 -6.42
N ALA A 163 -9.37 -2.86 -6.92
CA ALA A 163 -10.09 -4.08 -6.64
C ALA A 163 -9.32 -5.33 -7.09
N PHE A 164 -8.79 -5.32 -8.32
CA PHE A 164 -8.01 -6.43 -8.87
C PHE A 164 -6.70 -6.65 -8.11
N VAL A 165 -5.89 -5.61 -7.90
CA VAL A 165 -4.62 -5.71 -7.17
C VAL A 165 -4.86 -6.22 -5.76
N GLY A 166 -5.84 -5.63 -5.06
CA GLY A 166 -6.18 -6.02 -3.70
C GLY A 166 -6.61 -7.49 -3.57
N LEU A 167 -7.45 -7.95 -4.50
CA LEU A 167 -7.87 -9.35 -4.50
C LEU A 167 -6.74 -10.29 -4.92
N MET A 168 -5.89 -9.92 -5.88
CA MET A 168 -4.76 -10.74 -6.31
C MET A 168 -3.78 -10.97 -5.16
N GLU A 169 -3.37 -9.91 -4.47
CA GLU A 169 -2.44 -10.01 -3.32
C GLU A 169 -3.07 -10.79 -2.16
N SER A 170 -4.36 -10.54 -1.88
CA SER A 170 -5.11 -11.30 -0.86
C SER A 170 -5.20 -12.79 -1.18
N LEU A 171 -5.51 -13.17 -2.42
CA LEU A 171 -5.63 -14.59 -2.80
C LEU A 171 -4.29 -15.30 -2.92
N LEU A 172 -3.23 -14.62 -3.39
CA LEU A 172 -1.88 -15.17 -3.43
C LEU A 172 -1.35 -15.42 -2.02
N THR A 173 -1.55 -14.46 -1.11
CA THR A 173 -1.19 -14.62 0.29
C THR A 173 -2.02 -15.73 0.93
N ALA A 174 -3.33 -15.82 0.64
CA ALA A 174 -4.18 -16.88 1.15
C ALA A 174 -3.69 -18.26 0.70
N LYS A 175 -3.34 -18.40 -0.58
CA LYS A 175 -2.78 -19.63 -1.10
C LYS A 175 -1.45 -19.98 -0.43
N LEU A 176 -0.54 -19.03 -0.28
CA LEU A 176 0.74 -19.25 0.40
C LEU A 176 0.54 -19.72 1.84
N VAL A 177 -0.39 -19.12 2.58
CA VAL A 177 -0.69 -19.53 3.96
C VAL A 177 -1.39 -20.88 4.01
N ASP A 178 -2.31 -21.16 3.09
CA ASP A 178 -2.96 -22.46 2.98
C ASP A 178 -1.90 -23.55 2.71
N ASP A 179 -0.95 -23.30 1.81
CA ASP A 179 0.13 -24.24 1.45
C ASP A 179 1.09 -24.48 2.63
N LEU A 180 1.43 -23.44 3.40
CA LEU A 180 2.30 -23.55 4.59
C LEU A 180 1.63 -24.24 5.77
N THR A 181 0.31 -24.06 5.94
CA THR A 181 -0.44 -24.59 7.08
C THR A 181 -1.20 -25.88 6.78
N ALA A 182 -1.27 -26.28 5.51
CA ALA A 182 -2.11 -27.37 5.02
C ALA A 182 -3.60 -27.21 5.38
N THR A 183 -4.09 -25.97 5.50
CA THR A 183 -5.50 -25.68 5.81
C THR A 183 -6.15 -24.82 4.72
N PRO A 184 -7.31 -25.22 4.16
CA PRO A 184 -7.93 -24.47 3.08
C PRO A 184 -8.71 -23.25 3.59
N SER A 185 -8.49 -22.08 3.00
CA SER A 185 -9.26 -20.86 3.28
C SER A 185 -10.45 -20.67 2.33
N ASN A 186 -11.47 -19.90 2.77
CA ASN A 186 -12.60 -19.51 1.93
C ASN A 186 -12.35 -18.16 1.23
N LYS A 187 -12.03 -18.23 -0.07
CA LYS A 187 -11.65 -17.08 -0.90
C LYS A 187 -12.81 -16.10 -1.16
N LYS A 188 -14.06 -16.57 -1.15
CA LYS A 188 -15.23 -15.67 -1.28
C LYS A 188 -15.36 -14.79 -0.05
N ARG A 189 -15.21 -15.38 1.14
CA ARG A 189 -15.28 -14.65 2.42
C ARG A 189 -14.12 -13.68 2.55
N GLU A 190 -12.92 -14.07 2.13
CA GLU A 190 -11.75 -13.19 2.07
C GLU A 190 -12.00 -11.98 1.16
N SER A 191 -12.50 -12.21 -0.08
CA SER A 191 -12.85 -11.15 -1.03
C SER A 191 -13.90 -10.17 -0.48
N ALA A 192 -14.96 -10.69 0.13
CA ALA A 192 -16.01 -9.87 0.73
C ALA A 192 -15.49 -9.09 1.94
N GLY A 193 -14.67 -9.72 2.79
CA GLY A 193 -14.05 -9.08 3.94
C GLY A 193 -13.12 -7.94 3.55
N LEU A 194 -12.31 -8.14 2.50
CA LEU A 194 -11.46 -7.09 1.93
C LEU A 194 -12.28 -5.91 1.41
N GLY A 195 -13.37 -6.21 0.70
CA GLY A 195 -14.27 -5.16 0.19
C GLY A 195 -14.95 -4.36 1.30
N ILE A 196 -15.42 -5.02 2.35
CA ILE A 196 -15.98 -4.34 3.54
C ILE A 196 -14.90 -3.46 4.19
N ALA A 197 -13.68 -3.98 4.37
CA ALA A 197 -12.58 -3.22 4.95
C ALA A 197 -12.26 -1.96 4.12
N ASN A 198 -12.24 -2.06 2.80
CA ASN A 198 -11.99 -0.91 1.91
C ASN A 198 -13.13 0.11 1.94
N ILE A 199 -14.40 -0.32 1.99
CA ILE A 199 -15.52 0.61 2.16
C ILE A 199 -15.38 1.40 3.47
N LEU A 200 -15.11 0.69 4.58
CA LEU A 200 -14.92 1.34 5.88
C LEU A 200 -13.72 2.28 5.87
N ALA A 201 -12.59 1.87 5.29
CA ALA A 201 -11.39 2.69 5.16
C ALA A 201 -11.66 4.00 4.40
N GLY A 202 -12.42 3.93 3.31
CA GLY A 202 -12.82 5.10 2.52
C GLY A 202 -13.65 6.11 3.31
N PHE A 203 -14.51 5.66 4.25
CA PHE A 203 -15.28 6.55 5.11
C PHE A 203 -14.50 7.08 6.32
N THR A 204 -13.38 6.47 6.68
CA THR A 204 -12.53 6.90 7.81
C THR A 204 -11.26 7.64 7.36
N ALA A 205 -11.18 8.06 6.09
CA ALA A 205 -10.00 8.65 5.46
C ALA A 205 -8.71 7.80 5.61
N VAL A 206 -8.86 6.48 5.63
CA VAL A 206 -7.74 5.55 5.67
C VAL A 206 -7.46 5.07 4.24
N LEU A 207 -6.18 4.96 3.90
CA LEU A 207 -5.76 4.40 2.62
C LEU A 207 -6.30 2.97 2.45
N PRO A 208 -6.53 2.53 1.20
CA PRO A 208 -7.05 1.20 0.93
C PRO A 208 -6.14 0.11 1.49
N ALA A 209 -6.78 -0.91 2.04
CA ALA A 209 -6.13 -2.04 2.66
C ALA A 209 -5.98 -3.20 1.67
N VAL A 210 -4.79 -3.81 1.66
CA VAL A 210 -4.42 -5.03 0.94
C VAL A 210 -3.52 -5.90 1.82
N ARG A 211 -3.34 -7.18 1.48
CA ARG A 211 -2.48 -8.11 2.21
C ARG A 211 -1.09 -8.18 1.65
#